data_AF-A0A0G0G5H5-F1
#
_entry.id   AF-A0A0G0G5H5-F1
#
_cell.length_a   1.000
_cell.length_b   1.000
_cell.length_c   1.000
_cell.angle_alpha   90.00
_cell.angle_beta   90.00
_cell.angle_gamma   90.00
#
_symmetry.space_group_name_H-M   'P 1'
#
loop_
_entity.id
_entity.type
_entity.pdbx_description
1 polymer ?
#
loop_
_entity_poly.entity_id
_entity_poly.type
_entity_poly.pdbx_seq_one_letter_code
_entity_poly.pdbx_strand_id
1 'polypeptide(L)'
;MINLIYILLISGLTYIASYFPYFLRGHSIVDFIKAQKWIIFSYWLQSKSKPVIGMVFLSLFTGLLKGWTKESAWERVKEWTILWPVYGYILINKYVTKIKKLNDESFYLLSIVFGLILLYTITPFSPRYLVLVIPLLIILSINYLVKINRVLIIFITLIYVFQVIMFLRPTPTDSLISIKQVWNVSAYQDLYDFIDRETKKKISRYDFWRSGQTFERDLGVRNKEIQIIAKNTFFWENSKPCELRIVYFTSLGKITNSQKLLLIRENNSWKISWEDEYLLSGYSFKDKILSNFIEGKYGKLISKNGEIRREAVMWPIFFNTPEKIIDESLVIKQLSELTGIKKHDMEYSYKANWQWNWPAEIGPLKYDLSPEILDDYKLDRSISIEHRPVRIMNFEYLALYPQLDPILGGTIILEKKDGSKQTIIKRDKVDGQDIIYEKDNSVR
;
A
#
# COMPACT_ATOMS: atom_id res chain seq x y z
N MET A 1 -7.84 40.83 -25.39
CA MET A 1 -7.36 39.60 -26.06
C MET A 1 -5.83 39.48 -26.02
N ILE A 2 -5.09 40.53 -26.41
CA ILE A 2 -3.61 40.59 -26.37
C ILE A 2 -3.02 40.23 -24.99
N ASN A 3 -3.61 40.74 -23.89
CA ASN A 3 -3.14 40.43 -22.53
C ASN A 3 -3.29 38.95 -22.14
N LEU A 4 -4.26 38.23 -22.71
CA LEU A 4 -4.46 36.81 -22.39
C LEU A 4 -3.34 35.94 -22.98
N ILE A 5 -2.86 36.29 -24.18
CA ILE A 5 -1.76 35.59 -24.85
C ILE A 5 -0.47 35.76 -24.05
N TYR A 6 -0.17 36.98 -23.58
CA TYR A 6 0.98 37.23 -22.71
C TYR A 6 0.90 36.46 -21.40
N ILE A 7 -0.27 36.42 -20.75
CA ILE A 7 -0.48 35.65 -19.52
C ILE A 7 -0.26 34.16 -19.78
N LEU A 8 -0.79 33.60 -20.88
CA LEU A 8 -0.60 32.20 -21.24
C LEU A 8 0.86 31.87 -21.53
N LEU A 9 1.57 32.73 -22.26
CA LEU A 9 2.99 32.59 -22.55
C LEU A 9 3.83 32.63 -21.27
N ILE A 10 3.62 33.64 -20.41
CA ILE A 10 4.34 33.78 -19.15
C ILE A 10 4.05 32.59 -18.24
N SER A 11 2.79 32.15 -18.14
CA SER A 11 2.41 30.98 -17.33
C SER A 11 3.06 29.71 -17.85
N GLY A 12 3.07 29.51 -19.17
CA GLY A 12 3.74 28.37 -19.81
C GLY A 12 5.24 28.36 -19.57
N LEU A 13 5.91 29.51 -19.74
CA LEU A 13 7.33 29.68 -19.46
C LEU A 13 7.66 29.44 -17.98
N THR A 14 6.85 29.97 -17.06
CA THR A 14 7.01 29.78 -15.61
C THR A 14 6.83 28.31 -15.24
N TYR A 15 5.85 27.63 -15.84
CA TYR A 15 5.65 26.20 -15.65
C TYR A 15 6.86 25.40 -16.13
N ILE A 16 7.37 25.65 -17.34
CA ILE A 16 8.57 24.97 -17.84
C ILE A 16 9.79 25.26 -16.96
N ALA A 17 9.95 26.51 -16.50
CA ALA A 17 11.03 26.90 -15.60
C ALA A 17 11.00 26.15 -14.26
N SER A 18 9.82 25.78 -13.75
CA SER A 18 9.71 24.96 -12.52
C SER A 18 10.34 23.56 -12.65
N TYR A 19 10.56 23.09 -13.88
CA TYR A 19 11.27 21.84 -14.19
C TYR A 19 12.75 22.05 -14.53
N PHE A 20 13.32 23.21 -14.25
CA PHE A 20 14.74 23.47 -14.51
C PHE A 20 15.70 22.38 -13.96
N PRO A 21 15.51 21.84 -12.74
CA PRO A 21 16.33 20.73 -12.25
C PRO A 21 16.24 19.45 -13.09
N TYR A 22 15.11 19.21 -13.78
CA TYR A 22 14.95 18.08 -14.69
C TYR A 22 15.85 18.23 -15.93
N PHE A 23 15.91 19.44 -16.50
CA PHE A 23 16.78 19.73 -17.65
C PHE A 23 18.27 19.74 -17.26
N LEU A 24 18.62 20.19 -16.05
CA LEU A 24 20.01 20.13 -15.54
C LEU A 24 20.55 18.70 -15.45
N ARG A 25 19.69 17.68 -15.34
CA ARG A 25 20.08 16.26 -15.34
C ARG A 25 20.29 15.70 -16.76
N GLY A 26 20.29 16.55 -17.78
CA GLY A 26 20.55 16.18 -19.17
C GLY A 26 19.33 15.71 -19.96
N HIS A 27 18.11 15.80 -19.40
CA HIS A 27 16.88 15.42 -20.10
C HIS A 27 16.50 16.46 -21.16
N SER A 28 16.02 15.99 -22.32
CA SER A 28 15.61 16.86 -23.43
C SER A 28 14.18 17.39 -23.25
N ILE A 29 13.81 18.41 -24.03
CA ILE A 29 12.42 18.92 -24.08
C ILE A 29 11.45 17.86 -24.59
N VAL A 30 11.93 16.93 -25.43
CA VAL A 30 11.15 15.78 -25.92
C VAL A 30 10.86 14.81 -24.77
N ASP A 31 11.82 14.56 -23.88
CA ASP A 31 11.62 13.71 -22.71
C ASP A 31 10.67 14.35 -21.71
N PHE A 32 10.74 15.68 -21.55
CA PHE A 32 9.76 16.44 -20.77
C PHE A 32 8.34 16.27 -21.33
N ILE A 33 8.14 16.46 -22.64
CA ILE A 33 6.82 16.26 -23.28
C ILE A 33 6.34 14.81 -23.11
N LYS A 34 7.23 13.81 -23.25
CA LYS A 34 6.89 12.40 -22.99
C LYS A 34 6.50 12.14 -21.53
N ALA A 35 7.17 12.78 -20.57
CA ALA A 35 6.80 12.68 -19.15
C ALA A 35 5.43 13.31 -18.89
N GLN A 36 5.13 14.45 -19.52
CA GLN A 36 3.80 15.08 -19.43
C GLN A 36 2.71 14.25 -20.11
N LYS A 37 3.04 13.56 -21.21
CA LYS A 37 2.14 12.60 -21.86
C LYS A 37 1.70 11.52 -20.89
N TRP A 38 2.57 11.02 -20.01
CA TRP A 38 2.17 10.07 -18.99
C TRP A 38 1.16 10.67 -18.02
N ILE A 39 1.37 11.90 -17.53
CA ILE A 39 0.41 12.56 -16.64
C ILE A 39 -0.95 12.72 -17.33
N ILE A 40 -1.00 13.19 -18.57
CA ILE A 40 -2.28 13.40 -19.27
C ILE A 40 -2.93 12.06 -19.65
N PHE A 41 -2.16 11.11 -20.19
CA PHE A 41 -2.70 9.87 -20.72
C PHE A 41 -3.05 8.85 -19.63
N SER A 42 -2.13 8.58 -18.69
CA SER A 42 -2.37 7.60 -17.62
C SER A 42 -3.33 8.13 -16.55
N TYR A 43 -3.24 9.42 -16.22
CA TYR A 43 -4.00 9.98 -15.10
C TYR A 43 -5.33 10.61 -15.52
N TRP A 44 -5.42 11.25 -16.69
CA TRP A 44 -6.66 11.93 -17.10
C TRP A 44 -7.48 11.13 -18.12
N LEU A 45 -6.83 10.48 -19.09
CA LEU A 45 -7.54 9.73 -20.15
C LEU A 45 -7.83 8.28 -19.77
N GLN A 46 -6.91 7.58 -19.12
CA GLN A 46 -7.05 6.17 -18.76
C GLN A 46 -7.50 5.92 -17.32
N SER A 47 -7.42 6.92 -16.44
CA SER A 47 -7.80 6.67 -15.04
C SER A 47 -9.31 6.45 -14.93
N LYS A 48 -9.71 5.49 -14.10
CA LYS A 48 -11.11 5.24 -13.76
C LYS A 48 -11.69 6.32 -12.82
N SER A 49 -10.97 7.43 -12.62
CA SER A 49 -11.33 8.50 -11.70
C SER A 49 -12.51 9.26 -12.26
N LYS A 50 -13.65 9.22 -11.56
CA LYS A 50 -14.85 9.97 -11.95
C LYS A 50 -14.94 11.23 -11.09
N PRO A 51 -15.00 12.44 -11.68
CA PRO A 51 -15.18 13.64 -10.90
C PRO A 51 -16.53 13.58 -10.19
N VAL A 52 -16.53 13.90 -8.90
CA VAL A 52 -17.78 14.16 -8.17
C VAL A 52 -18.08 15.65 -8.38
N ILE A 53 -19.09 15.93 -9.20
CA ILE A 53 -19.45 17.29 -9.58
C ILE A 53 -19.73 18.12 -8.33
N GLY A 54 -19.12 19.30 -8.24
CA GLY A 54 -19.34 20.24 -7.14
C GLY A 54 -18.63 19.88 -5.82
N MET A 55 -17.73 18.90 -5.83
CA MET A 55 -16.95 18.52 -4.64
C MET A 55 -16.20 19.71 -4.03
N VAL A 56 -15.71 20.64 -4.85
CA VAL A 56 -15.06 21.87 -4.37
C VAL A 56 -15.96 22.68 -3.43
N PHE A 57 -17.26 22.80 -3.72
CA PHE A 57 -18.20 23.53 -2.87
C PHE A 57 -18.47 22.77 -1.58
N LEU A 58 -18.69 21.45 -1.68
CA LEU A 58 -18.90 20.62 -0.52
C LEU A 58 -17.68 20.71 0.42
N SER A 59 -16.46 20.56 -0.10
CA SER A 59 -15.23 20.69 0.67
C SER A 59 -15.03 22.10 1.23
N LEU A 60 -15.37 23.16 0.47
CA LEU A 60 -15.26 24.54 0.95
C LEU A 60 -16.20 24.80 2.15
N PHE A 61 -17.45 24.35 2.07
CA PHE A 61 -18.49 24.68 3.04
C PHE A 61 -18.59 23.69 4.21
N THR A 62 -18.27 22.41 4.02
CA THR A 62 -18.41 21.38 5.07
C THR A 62 -17.07 20.76 5.48
N GLY A 63 -16.02 20.94 4.68
CA GLY A 63 -14.74 20.28 4.91
C GLY A 63 -14.76 18.78 4.61
N LEU A 64 -15.82 18.27 3.96
CA LEU A 64 -15.90 16.88 3.53
C LEU A 64 -15.34 16.71 2.12
N LEU A 65 -14.62 15.61 1.92
CA LEU A 65 -14.07 15.19 0.65
C LEU A 65 -14.48 13.73 0.42
N LYS A 66 -14.86 13.41 -0.82
CA LYS A 66 -14.86 12.02 -1.30
C LYS A 66 -13.68 11.88 -2.25
N GLY A 67 -12.90 10.83 -2.06
CA GLY A 67 -11.78 10.49 -2.96
C GLY A 67 -12.22 10.28 -4.42
N TRP A 68 -11.25 10.07 -5.29
CA TRP A 68 -11.47 10.04 -6.74
C TRP A 68 -12.13 8.75 -7.27
N THR A 69 -12.36 7.76 -6.40
CA THR A 69 -12.98 6.48 -6.75
C THR A 69 -14.40 6.40 -6.18
N LYS A 70 -15.32 5.69 -6.85
CA LYS A 70 -16.72 5.56 -6.37
C LYS A 70 -16.82 4.96 -4.96
N GLU A 71 -15.87 4.09 -4.63
CA GLU A 71 -15.76 3.34 -3.37
C GLU A 71 -14.93 4.05 -2.30
N SER A 72 -14.32 5.21 -2.59
CA SER A 72 -13.55 5.94 -1.60
C SER A 72 -14.45 6.39 -0.44
N ALA A 73 -13.95 6.22 0.78
CA ALA A 73 -14.60 6.72 1.98
C ALA A 73 -14.72 8.25 1.94
N TRP A 74 -15.67 8.77 2.72
CA TRP A 74 -15.73 10.18 3.04
C TRP A 74 -14.66 10.52 4.06
N GLU A 75 -13.86 11.52 3.73
CA GLU A 75 -12.76 11.99 4.57
C GLU A 75 -12.96 13.47 4.89
N ARG A 76 -12.41 13.89 6.03
CA ARG A 76 -12.40 15.31 6.41
C ARG A 76 -11.11 15.95 5.91
N VAL A 77 -11.23 17.10 5.26
CA VAL A 77 -10.09 17.92 4.84
C VAL A 77 -9.39 18.43 6.09
N LYS A 78 -8.11 18.09 6.25
CA LYS A 78 -7.33 18.38 7.47
C LYS A 78 -7.09 19.87 7.67
N GLU A 79 -6.93 20.60 6.57
CA GLU A 79 -6.66 22.04 6.54
C GLU A 79 -7.95 22.88 6.61
N TRP A 80 -9.12 22.25 6.63
CA TRP A 80 -10.38 22.98 6.64
C TRP A 80 -10.55 23.75 7.95
N THR A 81 -11.00 24.99 7.83
CA THR A 81 -11.28 25.87 8.96
C THR A 81 -12.65 26.48 8.83
N ILE A 82 -13.18 26.98 9.96
CA ILE A 82 -14.49 27.65 9.99
C ILE A 82 -14.53 28.91 9.08
N LEU A 83 -13.37 29.43 8.70
CA LEU A 83 -13.24 30.58 7.83
C LEU A 83 -13.52 30.25 6.35
N TRP A 84 -13.35 29.00 5.91
CA TRP A 84 -13.58 28.62 4.51
C TRP A 84 -15.03 28.87 4.05
N PRO A 85 -16.07 28.45 4.80
CA PRO A 85 -17.47 28.81 4.51
C PRO A 85 -17.70 30.31 4.47
N VAL A 86 -17.08 31.06 5.39
CA VAL A 86 -17.22 32.53 5.48
C VAL A 86 -16.66 33.18 4.22
N TYR A 87 -15.49 32.74 3.76
CA TYR A 87 -14.90 33.21 2.50
C TYR A 87 -15.76 32.87 1.29
N GLY A 88 -16.29 31.65 1.23
CA GLY A 88 -17.20 31.22 0.17
C GLY A 88 -18.46 32.07 0.10
N TYR A 89 -19.06 32.38 1.25
CA TYR A 89 -20.22 33.24 1.33
C TYR A 89 -19.92 34.68 0.87
N ILE A 90 -18.80 35.27 1.32
CA ILE A 90 -18.37 36.61 0.91
C ILE A 90 -18.12 36.66 -0.60
N LEU A 91 -17.50 35.63 -1.18
CA LEU A 91 -17.27 35.53 -2.61
C LEU A 91 -18.60 35.58 -3.38
N ILE A 92 -19.56 34.74 -3.04
CA ILE A 92 -20.86 34.66 -3.72
C ILE A 92 -21.57 36.01 -3.64
N ASN A 93 -21.64 36.61 -2.45
CA ASN A 93 -22.31 37.89 -2.26
C ASN A 93 -21.62 39.03 -3.06
N LYS A 94 -20.28 39.08 -3.07
CA LYS A 94 -19.54 40.05 -3.89
C LYS A 94 -19.75 39.83 -5.38
N TYR A 95 -19.77 38.59 -5.85
CA TYR A 95 -19.99 38.29 -7.25
C TYR A 95 -21.36 38.78 -7.71
N VAL A 96 -22.41 38.47 -6.96
CA VAL A 96 -23.78 38.93 -7.26
C VAL A 96 -23.91 40.45 -7.26
N THR A 97 -23.27 41.14 -6.31
CA THR A 97 -23.37 42.61 -6.17
C THR A 97 -22.51 43.38 -7.17
N LYS A 98 -21.30 42.88 -7.49
CA LYS A 98 -20.35 43.54 -8.40
C LYS A 98 -20.46 43.12 -9.86
N ILE A 99 -21.21 42.07 -10.22
CA ILE A 99 -21.42 41.69 -11.63
C ILE A 99 -21.94 42.87 -12.49
N LYS A 100 -22.61 43.84 -11.86
CA LYS A 100 -23.12 45.06 -12.50
C LYS A 100 -22.07 46.18 -12.67
N LYS A 101 -20.86 46.03 -12.13
CA LYS A 101 -19.77 47.02 -12.17
C LYS A 101 -18.49 46.39 -12.74
N LEU A 102 -18.34 46.50 -14.06
CA LEU A 102 -17.32 45.76 -14.85
C LEU A 102 -15.88 46.30 -14.78
N ASN A 103 -15.65 47.54 -14.30
CA ASN A 103 -14.34 48.21 -14.41
C ASN A 103 -13.46 48.17 -13.14
N ASP A 104 -13.87 47.41 -12.12
CA ASP A 104 -13.17 47.39 -10.83
C ASP A 104 -12.06 46.31 -10.83
N GLU A 105 -10.83 46.65 -10.46
CA GLU A 105 -9.71 45.69 -10.33
C GLU A 105 -10.07 44.48 -9.45
N SER A 106 -10.90 44.70 -8.43
CA SER A 106 -11.39 43.61 -7.58
C SER A 106 -12.35 42.66 -8.30
N PHE A 107 -13.01 43.10 -9.38
CA PHE A 107 -13.81 42.23 -10.23
C PHE A 107 -12.94 41.23 -10.99
N TYR A 108 -11.76 41.67 -11.47
CA TYR A 108 -10.82 40.77 -12.15
C TYR A 108 -10.34 39.62 -11.24
N LEU A 109 -9.90 39.95 -10.01
CA LEU A 109 -9.52 38.93 -9.02
C LEU A 109 -10.68 37.99 -8.68
N LEU A 110 -11.88 38.55 -8.57
CA LEU A 110 -13.09 37.79 -8.25
C LEU A 110 -13.50 36.85 -9.40
N SER A 111 -13.35 37.28 -10.65
CA SER A 111 -13.55 36.44 -11.84
C SER A 111 -12.53 35.31 -11.94
N ILE A 112 -11.25 35.55 -11.60
CA ILE A 112 -10.23 34.49 -11.55
C ILE A 112 -10.62 33.43 -10.52
N VAL A 113 -10.93 33.85 -9.29
CA VAL A 113 -11.31 32.93 -8.21
C VAL A 113 -12.54 32.12 -8.58
N PHE A 114 -13.57 32.78 -9.11
CA PHE A 114 -14.79 32.11 -9.54
C PHE A 114 -14.53 31.13 -10.69
N GLY A 115 -13.71 31.51 -11.68
CA GLY A 115 -13.31 30.64 -12.78
C GLY A 115 -12.54 29.40 -12.32
N LEU A 116 -11.62 29.55 -11.36
CA LEU A 116 -10.90 28.43 -10.76
C LEU A 116 -11.83 27.48 -10.01
N ILE A 117 -12.77 28.01 -9.22
CA ILE A 117 -13.75 27.18 -8.51
C ILE A 117 -14.67 26.45 -9.51
N LEU A 118 -15.09 27.12 -10.59
CA LEU A 118 -15.89 26.49 -11.65
C LEU A 118 -15.13 25.36 -12.33
N LEU A 119 -13.86 25.57 -12.67
CA LEU A 119 -12.98 24.51 -13.19
C LEU A 119 -12.90 23.33 -12.22
N TYR A 120 -12.70 23.60 -10.93
CA TYR A 120 -12.60 22.57 -9.90
C TYR A 120 -13.91 21.81 -9.64
N THR A 121 -15.04 22.36 -10.08
CA THR A 121 -16.35 21.70 -10.01
C THR A 121 -16.44 20.51 -10.99
N ILE A 122 -15.75 20.60 -12.12
CA ILE A 122 -15.81 19.59 -13.20
C ILE A 122 -14.59 18.64 -13.23
N THR A 123 -13.50 19.00 -12.55
CA THR A 123 -12.30 18.15 -12.46
C THR A 123 -12.30 17.25 -11.22
N PRO A 124 -11.59 16.10 -11.20
CA PRO A 124 -11.31 15.31 -9.99
C PRO A 124 -10.62 16.17 -8.93
N PHE A 125 -11.40 16.63 -7.96
CA PHE A 125 -10.98 17.65 -6.99
C PHE A 125 -10.07 17.09 -5.91
N SER A 126 -9.08 17.88 -5.51
CA SER A 126 -8.27 17.64 -4.31
C SER A 126 -8.14 18.92 -3.51
N PRO A 127 -8.16 18.87 -2.16
CA PRO A 127 -8.02 20.05 -1.32
C PRO A 127 -6.77 20.87 -1.62
N ARG A 128 -5.69 20.25 -2.10
CA ARG A 128 -4.46 20.95 -2.53
C ARG A 128 -4.69 21.99 -3.62
N TYR A 129 -5.74 21.86 -4.44
CA TYR A 129 -6.07 22.85 -5.47
C TYR A 129 -6.56 24.17 -4.86
N LEU A 130 -7.06 24.12 -3.62
CA LEU A 130 -7.47 25.31 -2.88
C LEU A 130 -6.27 26.17 -2.44
N VAL A 131 -5.03 25.68 -2.53
CA VAL A 131 -3.82 26.50 -2.29
C VAL A 131 -3.79 27.73 -3.21
N LEU A 132 -4.35 27.65 -4.43
CA LEU A 132 -4.45 28.78 -5.35
C LEU A 132 -5.66 29.69 -5.07
N VAL A 133 -6.69 29.17 -4.38
CA VAL A 133 -7.98 29.84 -4.20
C VAL A 133 -8.09 30.53 -2.84
N ILE A 134 -7.66 29.86 -1.77
CA ILE A 134 -7.79 30.36 -0.38
C ILE A 134 -7.05 31.68 -0.17
N PRO A 135 -5.79 31.89 -0.62
CA PRO A 135 -5.12 33.17 -0.44
C PRO A 135 -5.87 34.35 -1.09
N LEU A 136 -6.41 34.13 -2.30
CA LEU A 136 -7.20 35.14 -3.00
C LEU A 136 -8.53 35.41 -2.29
N LEU A 137 -9.17 34.36 -1.77
CA LEU A 137 -10.37 34.46 -0.95
C LEU A 137 -10.14 35.25 0.35
N ILE A 138 -8.99 35.08 1.00
CA ILE A 138 -8.60 35.85 2.19
C ILE A 138 -8.50 37.34 1.85
N ILE A 139 -7.76 37.67 0.78
CA ILE A 139 -7.60 39.07 0.31
C ILE A 139 -8.96 39.70 0.01
N LEU A 140 -9.84 38.99 -0.69
CA LEU A 140 -11.18 39.47 -1.02
C LEU A 140 -12.06 39.67 0.22
N SER A 141 -11.80 38.91 1.30
CA SER A 141 -12.63 38.88 2.50
C SER A 141 -12.18 39.86 3.58
N ILE A 142 -10.91 40.31 3.59
CA ILE A 142 -10.32 41.05 4.71
C ILE A 142 -11.11 42.32 5.08
N ASN A 143 -11.50 43.12 4.09
CA ASN A 143 -12.25 44.37 4.30
C ASN A 143 -13.66 44.15 4.88
N TYR A 144 -14.21 42.95 4.74
CA TYR A 144 -15.51 42.57 5.28
C TYR A 144 -15.37 42.03 6.69
N LEU A 145 -14.35 41.19 6.92
CA LEU A 145 -14.06 40.63 8.24
C LEU A 145 -13.79 41.74 9.27
N VAL A 146 -13.11 42.82 8.88
CA VAL A 146 -12.83 43.98 9.76
C VAL A 146 -14.11 44.72 10.18
N LYS A 147 -15.20 44.62 9.41
CA LYS A 147 -16.49 45.28 9.72
C LYS A 147 -17.38 44.44 10.63
N ILE A 148 -17.03 43.19 10.91
CA ILE A 148 -17.80 42.31 11.79
C ILE A 148 -17.69 42.83 13.24
N ASN A 149 -18.73 42.59 14.06
CA ASN A 149 -18.71 42.94 15.48
C ASN A 149 -17.44 42.38 16.17
N ARG A 150 -16.74 43.23 16.94
CA ARG A 150 -15.51 42.87 17.65
C ARG A 150 -15.65 41.60 18.51
N VAL A 151 -16.81 41.39 19.15
CA VAL A 151 -17.07 40.19 19.95
C VAL A 151 -17.07 38.92 19.09
N LEU A 152 -17.68 38.98 17.90
CA LEU A 152 -17.69 37.86 16.95
C LEU A 152 -16.29 37.59 16.39
N ILE A 153 -15.51 38.64 16.13
CA ILE A 153 -14.11 38.49 15.67
C ILE A 153 -13.28 37.76 16.74
N ILE A 154 -13.40 38.14 18.01
CA ILE A 154 -12.71 37.46 19.12
C ILE A 154 -13.11 35.98 19.17
N PHE A 155 -14.41 35.68 19.09
CA PHE A 155 -14.92 34.31 19.09
C PHE A 155 -14.40 33.47 17.92
N ILE A 156 -14.43 34.01 16.69
CA ILE A 156 -13.90 33.34 15.49
C ILE A 156 -12.39 33.11 15.62
N THR A 157 -11.67 34.09 16.17
CA THR A 157 -10.22 33.99 16.40
C THR A 157 -9.91 32.88 17.40
N LEU A 158 -10.66 32.77 18.50
CA LEU A 158 -10.51 31.68 19.47
C LEU A 158 -10.75 30.30 18.84
N ILE A 159 -11.81 30.15 18.03
CA ILE A 159 -12.08 28.91 17.29
C ILE A 159 -10.94 28.59 16.33
N TYR A 160 -10.44 29.60 15.60
CA TYR A 160 -9.34 29.43 14.67
C TYR A 160 -8.05 29.01 15.39
N VAL A 161 -7.70 29.67 16.49
CA VAL A 161 -6.54 29.30 17.32
C VAL A 161 -6.69 27.86 17.84
N PHE A 162 -7.88 27.48 18.31
CA PHE A 162 -8.16 26.10 18.72
C PHE A 162 -7.98 25.10 17.57
N GLN A 163 -8.46 25.42 16.36
CA GLN A 163 -8.26 24.60 15.15
C GLN A 163 -6.78 24.49 14.77
N VAL A 164 -6.01 25.56 14.87
CA VAL A 164 -4.56 25.56 14.62
C VAL A 164 -3.84 24.67 15.62
N ILE A 165 -4.20 24.73 16.92
CA ILE A 165 -3.64 23.85 17.95
C ILE A 165 -3.94 22.37 17.62
N MET A 166 -5.17 22.08 17.21
CA MET A 166 -5.56 20.73 16.79
C MET A 166 -4.81 20.26 15.54
N PHE A 167 -4.59 21.14 14.56
CA PHE A 167 -3.84 20.82 13.35
C PHE A 167 -2.36 20.55 13.64
N LEU A 168 -1.73 21.36 14.49
CA LEU A 168 -0.34 21.17 14.91
C LEU A 168 -0.15 19.92 15.78
N ARG A 169 -1.23 19.38 16.35
CA ARG A 169 -1.22 18.19 17.22
C ARG A 169 -2.19 17.12 16.70
N PRO A 170 -1.89 16.49 15.55
CA PRO A 170 -2.79 15.53 14.93
C PRO A 170 -3.05 14.33 15.83
N THR A 171 -4.21 13.71 15.65
CA THR A 171 -4.57 12.44 16.29
C THR A 171 -3.79 11.27 15.67
N PRO A 172 -3.63 10.15 16.39
CA PRO A 172 -2.88 9.01 15.89
C PRO A 172 -3.53 8.30 14.70
N THR A 173 -4.80 8.57 14.40
CA THR A 173 -5.60 7.92 13.35
C THR A 173 -4.90 7.86 12.00
N ASP A 174 -4.35 8.97 11.53
CA ASP A 174 -3.68 9.01 10.22
C ASP A 174 -2.40 8.16 10.22
N SER A 175 -1.58 8.30 11.27
CA SER A 175 -0.35 7.52 11.42
C SER A 175 -0.66 6.02 11.52
N LEU A 176 -1.74 5.64 12.21
CA LEU A 176 -2.18 4.25 12.33
C LEU A 176 -2.62 3.63 11.01
N ILE A 177 -3.29 4.39 10.14
CA ILE A 177 -3.65 3.92 8.80
C ILE A 177 -2.39 3.60 8.00
N SER A 178 -1.41 4.51 7.99
CA SER A 178 -0.13 4.29 7.28
C SER A 178 0.67 3.14 7.88
N ILE A 179 0.79 3.07 9.21
CA ILE A 179 1.44 1.96 9.92
C ILE A 179 0.80 0.64 9.53
N LYS A 180 -0.54 0.56 9.58
CA LYS A 180 -1.28 -0.66 9.24
C LYS A 180 -1.00 -1.07 7.80
N GLN A 181 -1.06 -0.15 6.84
CA GLN A 181 -0.81 -0.45 5.42
C GLN A 181 0.59 -1.01 5.20
N VAL A 182 1.61 -0.30 5.69
CA VAL A 182 3.02 -0.66 5.54
C VAL A 182 3.32 -1.99 6.23
N TRP A 183 2.81 -2.18 7.45
CA TRP A 183 3.01 -3.42 8.17
C TRP A 183 2.30 -4.58 7.48
N ASN A 184 1.08 -4.39 6.97
CA ASN A 184 0.30 -5.45 6.30
C ASN A 184 1.00 -6.00 5.04
N VAL A 185 1.76 -5.18 4.32
CA VAL A 185 2.53 -5.59 3.14
C VAL A 185 3.97 -6.04 3.46
N SER A 186 4.31 -6.17 4.75
CA SER A 186 5.65 -6.58 5.21
C SER A 186 6.78 -5.62 4.79
N ALA A 187 6.47 -4.35 4.51
CA ALA A 187 7.44 -3.32 4.20
C ALA A 187 8.13 -2.82 5.49
N TYR A 188 8.89 -3.70 6.14
CA TYR A 188 9.56 -3.41 7.41
C TYR A 188 10.56 -2.24 7.33
N GLN A 189 11.12 -2.00 6.14
CA GLN A 189 12.03 -0.88 5.90
C GLN A 189 11.32 0.48 6.05
N ASP A 190 10.07 0.58 5.59
CA ASP A 190 9.22 1.75 5.74
C ASP A 190 8.58 1.78 7.14
N LEU A 191 8.27 0.61 7.71
CA LEU A 191 7.74 0.50 9.07
C LEU A 191 8.71 1.11 10.09
N TYR A 192 10.02 0.95 9.85
CA TYR A 192 11.07 1.55 10.66
C TYR A 192 10.91 3.07 10.81
N ASP A 193 10.38 3.77 9.79
CA ASP A 193 10.16 5.22 9.88
C ASP A 193 9.07 5.60 10.89
N PHE A 194 8.14 4.67 11.20
CA PHE A 194 7.09 4.83 12.19
C PHE A 194 7.50 4.43 13.61
N ILE A 195 8.72 3.96 13.82
CA ILE A 195 9.23 3.62 15.16
C ILE A 195 9.80 4.86 15.87
N ASP A 196 9.72 4.86 17.19
CA ASP A 196 10.24 5.89 18.09
C ASP A 196 11.77 5.98 18.05
N ARG A 197 12.31 7.09 18.54
CA ARG A 197 13.75 7.36 18.50
C ARG A 197 14.54 6.44 19.43
N GLU A 198 14.00 6.05 20.57
CA GLU A 198 14.69 5.18 21.53
C GLU A 198 14.89 3.79 20.96
N THR A 199 13.89 3.24 20.27
CA THR A 199 14.05 1.94 19.60
C THR A 199 15.00 2.02 18.41
N LYS A 200 14.98 3.12 17.63
CA LYS A 200 15.95 3.34 16.54
C LYS A 200 17.41 3.37 17.00
N LYS A 201 17.68 3.76 18.24
CA LYS A 201 19.04 3.68 18.83
C LYS A 201 19.47 2.24 19.14
N LYS A 202 18.51 1.36 19.44
CA LYS A 202 18.76 -0.04 19.84
C LYS A 202 18.93 -0.98 18.65
N ILE A 203 18.21 -0.72 17.56
CA ILE A 203 18.21 -1.59 16.37
C ILE A 203 18.41 -0.77 15.09
N SER A 204 19.32 -1.23 14.23
CA SER A 204 19.55 -0.61 12.94
C SER A 204 18.37 -0.86 11.99
N ARG A 205 18.17 0.01 10.99
CA ARG A 205 17.14 -0.18 9.97
C ARG A 205 17.29 -1.53 9.26
N TYR A 206 18.53 -1.92 8.96
CA TYR A 206 18.83 -3.17 8.28
C TYR A 206 18.47 -4.39 9.14
N ASP A 207 18.89 -4.39 10.41
CA ASP A 207 18.61 -5.51 11.32
C ASP A 207 17.12 -5.64 11.62
N PHE A 208 16.41 -4.51 11.74
CA PHE A 208 14.96 -4.48 11.91
C PHE A 208 14.24 -5.12 10.71
N TRP A 209 14.58 -4.68 9.50
CA TRP A 209 14.02 -5.24 8.27
C TRP A 209 14.32 -6.72 8.12
N ARG A 210 15.59 -7.11 8.33
CA ARG A 210 16.03 -8.50 8.22
C ARG A 210 15.32 -9.41 9.22
N SER A 211 15.20 -8.96 10.47
CA SER A 211 14.56 -9.75 11.54
C SER A 211 13.07 -9.91 11.31
N GLY A 212 12.37 -8.84 10.90
CA GLY A 212 10.94 -8.91 10.54
C GLY A 212 10.66 -9.86 9.37
N GLN A 213 11.49 -9.82 8.32
CA GLN A 213 11.39 -10.74 7.18
C GLN A 213 11.68 -12.19 7.56
N THR A 214 12.69 -12.41 8.42
CA THR A 214 13.04 -13.74 8.92
C THR A 214 11.92 -14.33 9.77
N PHE A 215 11.36 -13.54 10.66
CA PHE A 215 10.21 -13.94 11.48
C PHE A 215 9.03 -14.45 10.63
N GLU A 216 8.61 -13.69 9.61
CA GLU A 216 7.44 -14.08 8.81
C GLU A 216 7.69 -15.30 7.94
N ARG A 217 8.90 -15.42 7.38
CA ARG A 217 9.30 -16.60 6.61
C ARG A 217 9.33 -17.84 7.49
N ASP A 218 9.99 -17.76 8.64
CA ASP A 218 10.16 -18.92 9.53
C ASP A 218 8.81 -19.34 10.13
N LEU A 219 7.90 -18.39 10.34
CA LEU A 219 6.51 -18.66 10.71
C LEU A 219 5.66 -19.21 9.53
N GLY A 220 6.14 -19.10 8.30
CA GLY A 220 5.45 -19.56 7.09
C GLY A 220 4.21 -18.74 6.74
N VAL A 221 4.28 -17.41 6.92
CA VAL A 221 3.17 -16.47 6.67
C VAL A 221 2.93 -16.34 5.17
N ARG A 222 1.70 -16.63 4.74
CA ARG A 222 1.24 -16.38 3.36
C ARG A 222 0.51 -15.06 3.22
N ASN A 223 -0.28 -14.73 4.24
CA ASN A 223 -1.00 -13.49 4.35
C ASN A 223 -1.15 -13.13 5.82
N LYS A 224 -1.43 -11.86 6.12
CA LYS A 224 -1.74 -11.42 7.47
C LYS A 224 -2.76 -10.29 7.44
N GLU A 225 -3.47 -10.16 8.54
CA GLU A 225 -4.40 -9.06 8.78
C GLU A 225 -4.00 -8.35 10.07
N ILE A 226 -3.83 -7.03 9.98
CA ILE A 226 -3.45 -6.19 11.12
C ILE A 226 -4.60 -5.26 11.47
N GLN A 227 -4.97 -5.24 12.75
CA GLN A 227 -5.93 -4.30 13.32
C GLN A 227 -5.27 -3.56 14.48
N ILE A 228 -5.33 -2.23 14.42
CA ILE A 228 -4.86 -1.36 15.50
C ILE A 228 -6.01 -0.45 15.88
N ILE A 229 -6.47 -0.58 17.12
CA ILE A 229 -7.60 0.18 17.64
C ILE A 229 -7.06 1.14 18.71
N ALA A 230 -7.15 2.44 18.43
CA ALA A 230 -6.87 3.48 19.40
C ALA A 230 -8.19 4.05 19.92
N LYS A 231 -8.32 4.14 21.25
CA LYS A 231 -9.41 4.89 21.88
C LYS A 231 -9.23 6.40 21.61
N ASN A 232 -10.29 7.18 21.80
CA ASN A 232 -10.26 8.64 21.62
C ASN A 232 -9.03 9.24 22.32
N THR A 233 -8.27 10.01 21.55
CA THR A 233 -7.00 10.60 21.96
C THR A 233 -7.18 12.12 22.01
N PHE A 234 -6.82 12.72 23.14
CA PHE A 234 -6.90 14.16 23.30
C PHE A 234 -5.66 14.85 22.75
N PHE A 235 -5.79 16.11 22.32
CA PHE A 235 -4.69 16.84 21.67
C PHE A 235 -3.48 17.10 22.59
N TRP A 236 -3.65 17.07 23.91
CA TRP A 236 -2.58 17.24 24.90
C TRP A 236 -1.83 15.93 25.25
N GLU A 237 -2.35 14.76 24.86
CA GLU A 237 -1.69 13.48 25.13
C GLU A 237 -0.45 13.30 24.24
N ASN A 238 0.65 12.83 24.84
CA ASN A 238 1.90 12.51 24.13
C ASN A 238 2.19 11.00 24.08
N SER A 239 1.40 10.19 24.76
CA SER A 239 1.50 8.74 24.76
C SER A 239 0.12 8.11 24.80
N LYS A 240 -0.11 7.04 24.02
CA LYS A 240 -1.42 6.36 23.96
C LYS A 240 -1.26 4.84 23.84
N PRO A 241 -1.79 4.05 24.79
CA PRO A 241 -1.93 2.62 24.59
C PRO A 241 -3.03 2.32 23.56
N CYS A 242 -2.74 1.41 22.64
CA CYS A 242 -3.60 0.93 21.57
C CYS A 242 -3.73 -0.58 21.65
N GLU A 243 -4.85 -1.12 21.18
CA GLU A 243 -5.04 -2.56 21.06
C GLU A 243 -4.57 -3.00 19.68
N LEU A 244 -3.57 -3.89 19.65
CA LEU A 244 -3.02 -4.50 18.45
C LEU A 244 -3.55 -5.93 18.35
N ARG A 245 -4.08 -6.29 17.19
CA ARG A 245 -4.42 -7.66 16.82
C ARG A 245 -3.83 -7.99 15.47
N ILE A 246 -3.03 -9.05 15.42
CA ILE A 246 -2.45 -9.57 14.19
C ILE A 246 -2.96 -11.00 13.99
N VAL A 247 -3.50 -11.28 12.81
CA VAL A 247 -3.88 -12.63 12.40
C VAL A 247 -2.96 -13.04 11.27
N TYR A 248 -2.07 -14.00 11.55
CA TYR A 248 -1.21 -14.61 10.55
C TYR A 248 -1.90 -15.82 9.94
N PHE A 249 -1.97 -15.86 8.61
CA PHE A 249 -2.40 -17.03 7.86
C PHE A 249 -1.15 -17.79 7.43
N THR A 250 -0.84 -18.86 8.16
CA THR A 250 0.30 -19.72 7.87
C THR A 250 -0.15 -20.97 7.11
N SER A 251 0.81 -21.69 6.53
CA SER A 251 0.53 -22.99 5.89
C SER A 251 -0.05 -24.04 6.85
N LEU A 252 0.18 -23.91 8.16
CA LEU A 252 -0.34 -24.85 9.19
C LEU A 252 -1.68 -24.40 9.80
N GLY A 253 -2.06 -23.14 9.64
CA GLY A 253 -3.30 -22.60 10.18
C GLY A 253 -3.22 -21.12 10.53
N LYS A 254 -4.25 -20.62 11.21
CA LYS A 254 -4.34 -19.23 11.65
C LYS A 254 -3.68 -19.07 13.01
N ILE A 255 -2.79 -18.09 13.15
CA ILE A 255 -2.17 -17.71 14.42
C ILE A 255 -2.63 -16.29 14.75
N THR A 256 -3.24 -16.10 15.93
CA THR A 256 -3.72 -14.78 16.36
C THR A 256 -2.84 -14.28 17.50
N ASN A 257 -2.25 -13.10 17.33
CA ASN A 257 -1.52 -12.38 18.36
C ASN A 257 -2.32 -11.13 18.76
N SER A 258 -2.54 -10.94 20.06
CA SER A 258 -3.23 -9.76 20.60
C SER A 258 -2.35 -9.11 21.66
N GLN A 259 -2.00 -7.85 21.47
CA GLN A 259 -1.04 -7.12 22.32
C GLN A 259 -1.49 -5.68 22.57
N LYS A 260 -0.92 -5.05 23.60
CA LYS A 260 -1.09 -3.62 23.86
C LYS A 260 0.12 -2.88 23.29
N LEU A 261 -0.10 -2.15 22.20
CA LEU A 261 0.92 -1.35 21.55
C LEU A 261 0.93 0.06 22.14
N LEU A 262 2.11 0.61 22.43
CA LEU A 262 2.23 1.98 22.91
C LEU A 262 2.62 2.93 21.77
N LEU A 263 1.82 3.96 21.55
CA LEU A 263 2.17 5.08 20.67
C LEU A 263 2.76 6.23 21.47
N ILE A 264 3.80 6.86 20.94
CA ILE A 264 4.46 8.04 21.51
C ILE A 264 4.47 9.13 20.44
N ARG A 265 4.21 10.37 20.83
CA ARG A 265 4.27 11.52 19.93
C ARG A 265 5.68 12.09 19.91
N GLU A 266 6.28 12.12 18.72
CA GLU A 266 7.60 12.71 18.45
C GLU A 266 7.51 13.66 17.25
N ASN A 267 8.01 14.89 17.39
CA ASN A 267 8.01 15.90 16.32
C ASN A 267 6.65 16.05 15.60
N ASN A 268 5.55 16.12 16.38
CA ASN A 268 4.16 16.16 15.89
C ASN A 268 3.70 14.96 15.05
N SER A 269 4.42 13.84 15.10
CA SER A 269 4.03 12.58 14.47
C SER A 269 3.92 11.48 15.53
N TRP A 270 2.94 10.58 15.38
CA TRP A 270 2.81 9.43 16.26
C TRP A 270 3.72 8.32 15.78
N LYS A 271 4.50 7.79 16.71
CA LYS A 271 5.47 6.71 16.54
C LYS A 271 5.10 5.54 17.45
N ILE A 272 5.51 4.35 17.05
CA ILE A 272 5.35 3.13 17.84
C ILE A 272 6.57 3.02 18.75
N SER A 273 6.33 2.89 20.05
CA SER A 273 7.33 2.40 21.01
C SER A 273 7.51 0.91 20.75
N TRP A 274 8.44 0.54 19.89
CA TRP A 274 8.48 -0.81 19.35
C TRP A 274 9.00 -1.84 20.37
N GLU A 275 8.24 -2.91 20.53
CA GLU A 275 8.62 -4.10 21.28
C GLU A 275 8.45 -5.33 20.37
N ASP A 276 9.43 -6.23 20.38
CA ASP A 276 9.45 -7.42 19.52
C ASP A 276 8.22 -8.32 19.76
N GLU A 277 7.67 -8.31 20.99
CA GLU A 277 6.49 -9.07 21.40
C GLU A 277 5.23 -8.68 20.60
N TYR A 278 5.24 -7.53 19.93
CA TYR A 278 4.16 -7.11 19.05
C TYR A 278 4.01 -8.03 17.83
N LEU A 279 5.09 -8.68 17.39
CA LEU A 279 5.05 -9.69 16.32
C LEU A 279 4.41 -10.98 16.82
N LEU A 280 4.87 -11.48 17.97
CA LEU A 280 4.30 -12.67 18.61
C LEU A 280 4.51 -12.60 20.11
N SER A 281 3.50 -13.00 20.88
CA SER A 281 3.57 -13.00 22.34
C SER A 281 4.79 -13.78 22.85
N GLY A 282 5.68 -13.11 23.58
CA GLY A 282 6.90 -13.71 24.15
C GLY A 282 8.04 -13.96 23.16
N TYR A 283 7.98 -13.37 21.95
CA TYR A 283 9.04 -13.39 20.95
C TYR A 283 9.97 -12.17 21.08
N SER A 284 11.27 -12.40 20.93
CA SER A 284 12.28 -11.37 20.67
C SER A 284 13.04 -11.66 19.38
N PHE A 285 13.62 -10.64 18.74
CA PHE A 285 14.46 -10.81 17.55
C PHE A 285 15.70 -11.70 17.78
N LYS A 286 16.06 -11.99 19.04
CA LYS A 286 17.14 -12.94 19.38
C LYS A 286 16.68 -14.40 19.40
N ASP A 287 15.38 -14.64 19.41
CA ASP A 287 14.79 -15.97 19.46
C ASP A 287 14.69 -16.56 18.05
N LYS A 288 14.60 -17.88 17.97
CA LYS A 288 14.51 -18.61 16.70
C LYS A 288 13.14 -19.24 16.55
N ILE A 289 12.59 -19.18 15.34
CA ILE A 289 11.39 -19.90 14.98
C ILE A 289 11.81 -21.13 14.18
N LEU A 290 11.56 -22.31 14.76
CA LEU A 290 11.82 -23.58 14.13
C LEU A 290 10.51 -24.10 13.54
N SER A 291 10.37 -24.00 12.22
CA SER A 291 9.27 -24.60 11.49
C SER A 291 9.69 -25.91 10.85
N ASN A 292 8.89 -26.94 11.09
CA ASN A 292 8.98 -28.22 10.40
C ASN A 292 7.66 -28.46 9.69
N PHE A 293 7.68 -28.47 8.37
CA PHE A 293 6.52 -28.74 7.54
C PHE A 293 6.61 -30.16 7.01
N ILE A 294 5.51 -30.90 7.16
CA ILE A 294 5.39 -32.28 6.73
C ILE A 294 4.28 -32.31 5.68
N GLU A 295 4.68 -32.56 4.43
CA GLU A 295 3.74 -32.72 3.33
C GLU A 295 2.95 -34.02 3.49
N GLY A 296 1.64 -33.92 3.29
CA GLY A 296 0.79 -35.10 3.16
C GLY A 296 0.92 -35.70 1.77
N LYS A 297 0.56 -36.97 1.64
CA LYS A 297 0.53 -37.65 0.34
C LYS A 297 -0.73 -37.22 -0.41
N TYR A 298 -0.60 -36.90 -1.69
CA TYR A 298 -1.75 -36.68 -2.55
C TYR A 298 -2.55 -37.97 -2.73
N GLY A 299 -3.88 -37.85 -2.64
CA GLY A 299 -4.78 -38.94 -2.99
C GLY A 299 -4.75 -39.20 -4.49
N LYS A 300 -5.01 -40.46 -4.86
CA LYS A 300 -5.07 -40.95 -6.24
C LYS A 300 -6.51 -40.97 -6.72
N LEU A 301 -6.71 -40.63 -7.99
CA LEU A 301 -7.98 -40.83 -8.65
C LEU A 301 -7.94 -42.17 -9.39
N ILE A 302 -8.77 -43.10 -8.94
CA ILE A 302 -8.77 -44.48 -9.40
C ILE A 302 -10.06 -44.73 -10.19
N SER A 303 -9.94 -45.33 -11.37
CA SER A 303 -11.08 -45.80 -12.14
C SER A 303 -11.67 -47.05 -11.48
N LYS A 304 -12.95 -47.36 -11.71
CA LYS A 304 -13.57 -48.61 -11.25
C LYS A 304 -12.78 -49.87 -11.62
N ASN A 305 -12.03 -49.83 -12.72
CA ASN A 305 -11.20 -50.95 -13.19
C ASN A 305 -9.85 -51.06 -12.45
N GLY A 306 -9.60 -50.22 -11.44
CA GLY A 306 -8.34 -50.17 -10.70
C GLY A 306 -7.23 -49.35 -11.36
N GLU A 307 -7.47 -48.81 -12.57
CA GLU A 307 -6.50 -47.94 -13.27
C GLU A 307 -6.35 -46.59 -12.55
N ILE A 308 -5.12 -46.23 -12.18
CA ILE A 308 -4.80 -44.90 -11.67
C ILE A 308 -4.94 -43.92 -12.83
N ARG A 309 -5.99 -43.11 -12.79
CA ARG A 309 -6.20 -42.08 -13.81
C ARG A 309 -5.36 -40.85 -13.53
N ARG A 310 -5.13 -40.52 -12.26
CA ARG A 310 -4.36 -39.34 -11.85
C ARG A 310 -3.61 -39.56 -10.54
N GLU A 311 -2.36 -39.11 -10.52
CA GLU A 311 -1.46 -39.09 -9.37
C GLU A 311 -0.67 -37.76 -9.39
N ALA A 312 -0.14 -37.33 -8.24
CA ALA A 312 0.79 -36.20 -8.21
C ALA A 312 2.13 -36.60 -8.82
N VAL A 313 2.74 -35.69 -9.57
CA VAL A 313 4.03 -35.89 -10.22
C VAL A 313 5.02 -34.92 -9.59
N MET A 314 6.27 -35.35 -9.40
CA MET A 314 7.34 -34.46 -8.96
C MET A 314 7.64 -33.46 -10.06
N TRP A 315 7.40 -32.19 -9.81
CA TRP A 315 7.54 -31.11 -10.79
C TRP A 315 8.60 -30.09 -10.33
N PRO A 316 9.46 -29.62 -11.24
CA PRO A 316 10.50 -28.66 -10.91
C PRO A 316 9.95 -27.25 -10.68
N ILE A 317 10.39 -26.64 -9.58
CA ILE A 317 10.12 -25.25 -9.19
C ILE A 317 11.44 -24.50 -9.13
N PHE A 318 11.47 -23.33 -9.78
CA PHE A 318 12.67 -22.50 -9.87
C PHE A 318 12.74 -21.47 -8.76
N PHE A 319 13.93 -21.35 -8.20
CA PHE A 319 14.31 -20.33 -7.24
C PHE A 319 15.49 -19.52 -7.77
N ASN A 320 15.56 -18.25 -7.41
CA ASN A 320 16.67 -17.37 -7.77
C ASN A 320 17.27 -16.73 -6.51
N THR A 321 18.59 -16.83 -6.32
CA THR A 321 19.31 -16.16 -5.23
C THR A 321 20.00 -14.89 -5.74
N PRO A 322 19.52 -13.68 -5.38
CA PRO A 322 20.00 -12.43 -5.98
C PRO A 322 21.52 -12.18 -5.84
N GLU A 323 22.12 -12.57 -4.71
CA GLU A 323 23.55 -12.44 -4.41
C GLU A 323 24.45 -13.14 -5.44
N LYS A 324 23.96 -14.24 -6.01
CA LYS A 324 24.73 -15.09 -6.92
C LYS A 324 24.57 -14.68 -8.38
N ILE A 325 23.75 -13.66 -8.68
CA ILE A 325 23.50 -13.19 -10.04
C ILE A 325 24.74 -12.43 -10.55
N ILE A 326 25.37 -12.97 -11.58
CA ILE A 326 26.48 -12.30 -12.28
C ILE A 326 25.97 -11.55 -13.52
N ASP A 327 25.11 -12.20 -14.32
CA ASP A 327 24.46 -11.60 -15.50
C ASP A 327 22.93 -11.67 -15.36
N GLU A 328 22.34 -10.54 -14.98
CA GLU A 328 20.90 -10.41 -14.78
C GLU A 328 20.10 -10.67 -16.07
N SER A 329 20.63 -10.27 -17.22
CA SER A 329 19.94 -10.39 -18.50
C SER A 329 19.78 -11.86 -18.90
N LEU A 330 20.81 -12.66 -18.64
CA LEU A 330 20.82 -14.10 -18.87
C LEU A 330 19.86 -14.82 -17.94
N VAL A 331 19.90 -14.53 -16.64
CA VAL A 331 19.01 -15.16 -15.63
C VAL A 331 17.55 -14.89 -15.94
N ILE A 332 17.19 -13.63 -16.26
CA ILE A 332 15.82 -13.27 -16.61
C ILE A 332 15.37 -13.99 -17.89
N LYS A 333 16.25 -14.10 -18.90
CA LYS A 333 15.93 -14.79 -20.15
C LYS A 333 15.64 -16.28 -19.88
N GLN A 334 16.55 -16.97 -19.16
CA GLN A 334 16.39 -18.39 -18.82
C GLN A 334 15.10 -18.65 -18.04
N LEU A 335 14.85 -17.88 -16.97
CA LEU A 335 13.66 -18.05 -16.16
C LEU A 335 12.37 -17.69 -16.92
N SER A 336 12.39 -16.68 -17.81
CA SER A 336 11.21 -16.33 -18.62
C SER A 336 10.86 -17.43 -19.60
N GLU A 337 11.86 -18.04 -20.23
CA GLU A 337 11.66 -19.16 -21.16
C GLU A 337 11.11 -20.39 -20.44
N LEU A 338 11.63 -20.72 -19.25
CA LEU A 338 11.25 -21.91 -18.48
C LEU A 338 9.93 -21.77 -17.69
N THR A 339 9.62 -20.58 -17.16
CA THR A 339 8.42 -20.37 -16.31
C THR A 339 7.29 -19.65 -17.05
N GLY A 340 7.59 -18.91 -18.11
CA GLY A 340 6.62 -18.08 -18.84
C GLY A 340 6.28 -16.76 -18.15
N ILE A 341 6.92 -16.47 -17.03
CA ILE A 341 6.73 -15.22 -16.30
C ILE A 341 7.38 -14.07 -17.09
N LYS A 342 6.72 -12.91 -17.11
CA LYS A 342 7.25 -11.72 -17.76
C LYS A 342 8.41 -11.13 -16.94
N LYS A 343 9.38 -10.53 -17.62
CA LYS A 343 10.53 -9.87 -17.00
C LYS A 343 10.16 -8.96 -15.80
N HIS A 344 9.16 -8.10 -15.99
CA HIS A 344 8.74 -7.16 -14.95
C HIS A 344 8.26 -7.85 -13.67
N ASP A 345 7.43 -8.88 -13.80
CA ASP A 345 6.87 -9.62 -12.66
C ASP A 345 7.98 -10.39 -11.93
N MET A 346 8.95 -10.95 -12.68
CA MET A 346 10.12 -11.61 -12.12
C MET A 346 11.03 -10.68 -11.32
N GLU A 347 11.37 -9.51 -11.88
CA GLU A 347 12.19 -8.51 -11.18
C GLU A 347 11.51 -8.09 -9.88
N TYR A 348 10.18 -7.97 -9.89
CA TYR A 348 9.42 -7.67 -8.67
C TYR A 348 9.56 -8.77 -7.61
N SER A 349 9.49 -10.05 -8.00
CA SER A 349 9.57 -11.20 -7.08
C SER A 349 10.85 -11.25 -6.24
N TYR A 350 12.01 -10.87 -6.80
CA TYR A 350 13.30 -10.99 -6.08
C TYR A 350 14.02 -9.66 -5.80
N LYS A 351 13.60 -8.51 -6.38
CA LYS A 351 14.22 -7.19 -6.10
C LYS A 351 13.43 -6.31 -5.14
N ALA A 352 12.11 -6.32 -5.21
CA ALA A 352 11.31 -5.29 -4.53
C ALA A 352 11.25 -5.48 -3.00
N ASN A 353 11.19 -6.73 -2.52
CA ASN A 353 11.01 -7.03 -1.10
C ASN A 353 11.78 -8.27 -0.60
N TRP A 354 12.62 -8.90 -1.44
CA TRP A 354 13.34 -10.13 -1.07
C TRP A 354 14.72 -9.85 -0.50
N GLN A 355 15.23 -10.74 0.35
CA GLN A 355 16.61 -10.62 0.85
C GLN A 355 17.59 -11.02 -0.24
N TRP A 356 18.62 -10.19 -0.44
CA TRP A 356 19.60 -10.38 -1.51
C TRP A 356 20.31 -11.74 -1.45
N ASN A 357 20.53 -12.30 -0.26
CA ASN A 357 21.22 -13.57 -0.06
C ASN A 357 20.29 -14.79 0.04
N TRP A 358 18.99 -14.64 -0.22
CA TRP A 358 18.01 -15.71 -0.08
C TRP A 358 17.44 -16.17 -1.43
N PRO A 359 17.14 -17.47 -1.60
CA PRO A 359 16.46 -17.97 -2.79
C PRO A 359 15.01 -17.50 -2.79
N ALA A 360 14.62 -16.74 -3.82
CA ALA A 360 13.25 -16.31 -4.11
C ALA A 360 12.55 -17.33 -5.00
N GLU A 361 11.36 -17.79 -4.62
CA GLU A 361 10.54 -18.66 -5.49
C GLU A 361 10.07 -17.84 -6.70
N ILE A 362 10.38 -18.32 -7.90
CA ILE A 362 9.98 -17.68 -9.16
C ILE A 362 8.72 -18.34 -9.69
N GLY A 363 8.73 -19.67 -9.78
CA GLY A 363 7.56 -20.43 -10.20
C GLY A 363 7.91 -21.81 -10.76
N PRO A 364 6.89 -22.61 -11.10
CA PRO A 364 7.07 -23.93 -11.69
C PRO A 364 7.55 -23.84 -13.15
N LEU A 365 8.16 -24.93 -13.64
CA LEU A 365 8.33 -25.14 -15.07
C LEU A 365 6.97 -25.11 -15.77
N LYS A 366 6.91 -24.49 -16.95
CA LYS A 366 5.68 -24.49 -17.74
C LYS A 366 5.20 -25.92 -17.98
N TYR A 367 3.89 -26.12 -17.87
CA TYR A 367 3.25 -27.43 -18.00
C TYR A 367 3.31 -28.02 -19.43
N ASP A 368 3.67 -27.23 -20.44
CA ASP A 368 3.89 -27.68 -21.82
C ASP A 368 5.31 -28.21 -22.07
N LEU A 369 6.23 -28.04 -21.11
CA LEU A 369 7.61 -28.52 -21.18
C LEU A 369 7.79 -29.80 -20.36
N SER A 370 8.54 -30.76 -20.91
CA SER A 370 8.98 -31.95 -20.15
C SER A 370 10.11 -31.58 -19.18
N PRO A 371 10.10 -32.08 -17.94
CA PRO A 371 11.21 -31.90 -17.00
C PRO A 371 12.58 -32.36 -17.54
N GLU A 372 12.60 -33.32 -18.48
CA GLU A 372 13.82 -33.85 -19.12
C GLU A 372 14.61 -32.76 -19.87
N ILE A 373 13.96 -31.67 -20.29
CA ILE A 373 14.62 -30.53 -20.96
C ILE A 373 15.66 -29.86 -20.05
N LEU A 374 15.55 -30.04 -18.72
CA LEU A 374 16.48 -29.46 -17.76
C LEU A 374 17.85 -30.11 -17.78
N ASP A 375 17.98 -31.36 -18.25
CA ASP A 375 19.26 -32.07 -18.32
C ASP A 375 20.21 -31.42 -19.35
N ASP A 376 19.64 -30.83 -20.40
CA ASP A 376 20.38 -30.12 -21.46
C ASP A 376 20.63 -28.63 -21.12
N TYR A 377 20.04 -28.12 -20.04
CA TYR A 377 20.06 -26.70 -19.68
C TYR A 377 21.20 -26.37 -18.71
N LYS A 378 22.16 -25.56 -19.16
CA LYS A 378 23.18 -24.99 -18.27
C LYS A 378 22.63 -23.74 -17.55
N LEU A 379 21.99 -23.98 -16.41
CA LEU A 379 21.46 -22.90 -15.56
C LEU A 379 22.56 -22.07 -14.92
N ASP A 380 22.27 -20.79 -14.73
CA ASP A 380 23.12 -19.91 -13.94
C ASP A 380 23.22 -20.39 -12.48
N ARG A 381 24.34 -20.09 -11.82
CA ARG A 381 24.60 -20.48 -10.42
C ARG A 381 23.64 -19.84 -9.43
N SER A 382 22.94 -18.77 -9.81
CA SER A 382 21.91 -18.15 -9.00
C SER A 382 20.60 -18.93 -8.98
N ILE A 383 20.38 -19.82 -9.95
CA ILE A 383 19.14 -20.58 -10.12
C ILE A 383 19.27 -21.93 -9.41
N SER A 384 18.30 -22.26 -8.55
CA SER A 384 18.17 -23.58 -7.94
C SER A 384 16.81 -24.19 -8.24
N ILE A 385 16.78 -25.51 -8.41
CA ILE A 385 15.56 -26.26 -8.68
C ILE A 385 15.19 -27.08 -7.45
N GLU A 386 13.93 -27.01 -7.04
CA GLU A 386 13.33 -27.90 -6.06
C GLU A 386 12.24 -28.71 -6.75
N HIS A 387 12.22 -30.03 -6.55
CA HIS A 387 11.15 -30.88 -7.07
C HIS A 387 10.08 -31.01 -5.99
N ARG A 388 8.85 -30.56 -6.30
CA ARG A 388 7.70 -30.69 -5.40
C ARG A 388 6.61 -31.54 -6.03
N PRO A 389 5.84 -32.30 -5.25
CA PRO A 389 4.68 -33.00 -5.77
C PRO A 389 3.63 -31.98 -6.25
N VAL A 390 3.39 -31.94 -7.56
CA VAL A 390 2.39 -31.08 -8.20
C VAL A 390 1.40 -31.94 -8.94
N ARG A 391 0.14 -31.52 -8.92
CA ARG A 391 -0.92 -32.15 -9.69
C ARG A 391 -1.08 -31.41 -11.01
N ILE A 392 -0.63 -32.02 -12.11
CA ILE A 392 -0.77 -31.47 -13.46
C ILE A 392 -2.27 -31.50 -13.82
N MET A 393 -2.99 -30.37 -13.75
CA MET A 393 -4.44 -30.34 -13.95
C MET A 393 -4.99 -29.10 -14.65
N ASN A 394 -6.15 -29.33 -15.30
CA ASN A 394 -7.16 -28.35 -15.69
C ASN A 394 -8.01 -27.98 -14.44
N PHE A 395 -8.18 -26.68 -14.16
CA PHE A 395 -8.69 -26.16 -12.87
C PHE A 395 -10.08 -26.69 -12.45
N GLU A 396 -10.93 -27.11 -13.39
CA GLU A 396 -12.30 -27.56 -13.14
C GLU A 396 -12.39 -28.84 -12.27
N TYR A 397 -11.39 -29.72 -12.34
CA TYR A 397 -11.39 -30.99 -11.60
C TYR A 397 -10.99 -30.86 -10.13
N LEU A 398 -10.19 -29.85 -9.77
CA LEU A 398 -9.79 -29.58 -8.38
C LEU A 398 -10.99 -29.15 -7.53
N ALA A 399 -11.95 -28.44 -8.13
CA ALA A 399 -13.17 -28.02 -7.45
C ALA A 399 -14.11 -29.20 -7.12
N LEU A 400 -14.08 -30.26 -7.93
CA LEU A 400 -14.97 -31.43 -7.77
C LEU A 400 -14.51 -32.38 -6.66
N TYR A 401 -13.20 -32.47 -6.38
CA TYR A 401 -12.63 -33.46 -5.48
C TYR A 401 -11.56 -32.88 -4.53
N PRO A 402 -11.92 -31.95 -3.63
CA PRO A 402 -10.98 -31.35 -2.70
C PRO A 402 -10.38 -32.35 -1.69
N GLN A 403 -11.02 -33.51 -1.48
CA GLN A 403 -10.54 -34.54 -0.55
C GLN A 403 -9.24 -35.22 -1.02
N LEU A 404 -8.91 -35.10 -2.31
CA LEU A 404 -7.68 -35.66 -2.88
C LEU A 404 -6.44 -34.83 -2.50
N ASP A 405 -6.60 -33.57 -2.07
CA ASP A 405 -5.48 -32.71 -1.71
C ASP A 405 -5.09 -32.91 -0.25
N PRO A 406 -3.80 -33.14 0.03
CA PRO A 406 -3.33 -33.31 1.39
C PRO A 406 -3.39 -31.98 2.14
N ILE A 407 -3.55 -32.08 3.45
CA ILE A 407 -3.39 -30.94 4.34
C ILE A 407 -2.01 -31.03 4.99
N LEU A 408 -1.24 -29.95 4.82
CA LEU A 408 0.09 -29.80 5.41
C LEU A 408 0.02 -29.97 6.93
N GLY A 409 0.82 -30.89 7.46
CA GLY A 409 1.08 -31.03 8.88
C GLY A 409 2.42 -30.41 9.25
N GLY A 410 2.71 -30.34 10.54
CA GLY A 410 3.95 -29.77 11.02
C GLY A 410 3.88 -29.16 12.41
N THR A 411 5.01 -28.62 12.82
CA THR A 411 5.17 -27.93 14.10
C THR A 411 5.91 -26.63 13.88
N ILE A 412 5.44 -25.56 14.51
CA ILE A 412 6.20 -24.32 14.67
C ILE A 412 6.51 -24.17 16.14
N ILE A 413 7.80 -24.06 16.44
CA ILE A 413 8.32 -23.96 17.80
C ILE A 413 9.10 -22.64 17.90
N LEU A 414 8.78 -21.85 18.93
CA LEU A 414 9.60 -20.74 19.37
C LEU A 414 10.70 -21.27 20.30
N GLU A 415 11.95 -21.16 19.87
CA GLU A 415 13.13 -21.43 20.69
C GLU A 415 13.68 -20.11 21.21
N LYS A 416 13.54 -19.89 22.52
CA LYS A 416 14.05 -18.69 23.18
C LYS A 416 15.57 -18.73 23.30
N LYS A 417 16.18 -17.57 23.52
CA LYS A 417 17.64 -17.46 23.74
C LYS A 417 18.19 -18.36 24.87
N ASP A 418 17.39 -18.63 25.90
CA ASP A 418 17.77 -19.52 27.01
C ASP A 418 17.69 -21.03 26.65
N GLY A 419 17.27 -21.35 25.42
CA GLY A 419 17.08 -22.71 24.92
C GLY A 419 15.71 -23.29 25.25
N SER A 420 14.84 -22.55 25.96
CA SER A 420 13.48 -23.00 26.22
C SER A 420 12.65 -23.02 24.93
N LYS A 421 11.80 -24.05 24.79
CA LYS A 421 11.00 -24.28 23.59
C LYS A 421 9.52 -24.15 23.90
N GLN A 422 8.82 -23.36 23.11
CA GLN A 422 7.39 -23.16 23.20
C GLN A 422 6.75 -23.52 21.85
N THR A 423 5.85 -24.51 21.85
CA THR A 423 5.08 -24.86 20.66
C THR A 423 4.04 -23.77 20.38
N ILE A 424 4.12 -23.14 19.21
CA ILE A 424 3.14 -22.13 18.75
C ILE A 424 1.94 -22.83 18.12
N ILE A 425 2.22 -23.75 17.19
CA ILE A 425 1.20 -24.56 16.52
C ILE A 425 1.78 -25.95 16.26
N LYS A 426 0.95 -26.97 16.47
CA LYS A 426 1.20 -28.34 16.05
C LYS A 426 -0.04 -28.82 15.34
N ARG A 427 0.14 -29.36 14.14
CA ARG A 427 -0.93 -29.92 13.33
C ARG A 427 -0.44 -31.22 12.72
N ASP A 428 -1.23 -32.28 12.88
CA ASP A 428 -0.91 -33.53 12.21
C ASP A 428 -1.23 -33.42 10.72
N LYS A 429 -0.39 -34.05 9.89
CA LYS A 429 -0.64 -34.08 8.45
C LYS A 429 -1.87 -34.91 8.15
N VAL A 430 -2.63 -34.51 7.13
CA VAL A 430 -3.75 -35.31 6.62
C VAL A 430 -3.42 -35.64 5.18
N ASP A 431 -3.24 -36.93 4.91
CA ASP A 431 -3.05 -37.40 3.54
C ASP A 431 -4.37 -37.27 2.76
N GLY A 432 -4.27 -37.00 1.46
CA GLY A 432 -5.43 -36.97 0.56
C GLY A 432 -6.08 -38.35 0.48
N GLN A 433 -7.41 -38.38 0.39
CA GLN A 433 -8.16 -39.62 0.29
C GLN A 433 -8.24 -40.07 -1.16
N ASP A 434 -7.96 -41.34 -1.42
CA ASP A 434 -8.14 -41.93 -2.75
C ASP A 434 -9.64 -41.96 -3.09
N ILE A 435 -9.97 -41.54 -4.32
CA ILE A 435 -11.35 -41.51 -4.80
C ILE A 435 -11.50 -42.48 -5.95
N ILE A 436 -12.46 -43.39 -5.82
CA ILE A 436 -12.93 -44.23 -6.91
C ILE A 436 -14.04 -43.46 -7.62
N TYR A 437 -13.78 -43.01 -8.85
CA TYR A 437 -14.76 -42.21 -9.57
C TYR A 437 -15.71 -43.08 -10.40
N GLU A 438 -16.99 -42.77 -10.29
CA GLU A 438 -18.10 -43.54 -10.83
C GLU A 438 -18.80 -42.73 -11.93
N LYS A 439 -18.10 -42.40 -13.02
CA LYS A 439 -18.83 -42.05 -14.26
C LYS A 439 -18.07 -42.27 -15.57
N ASP A 440 -18.65 -43.17 -16.33
CA ASP A 440 -18.54 -43.37 -17.76
C ASP A 440 -19.05 -42.12 -18.52
N ASN A 441 -18.31 -41.69 -19.55
CA ASN A 441 -18.64 -40.71 -20.60
C ASN A 441 -19.12 -39.27 -20.24
N SER A 442 -18.50 -38.31 -20.94
CA SER A 442 -18.95 -36.92 -21.27
C SER A 442 -18.42 -35.72 -20.48
N VAL A 443 -17.11 -35.44 -20.57
CA VAL A 443 -16.62 -34.08 -20.88
C VAL A 443 -15.42 -34.24 -21.81
N ARG A 444 -15.56 -33.74 -23.03
CA ARG A 444 -14.50 -33.62 -24.04
C ARG A 444 -13.57 -32.47 -23.69
#